data_AF-A0A1H7T146-F1
#
_entry.id   AF-A0A1H7T146-F1
#
_cell.length_a   1.000
_cell.length_b   1.000
_cell.length_c   1.000
_cell.angle_alpha   90.00
_cell.angle_beta   90.00
_cell.angle_gamma   90.00
#
_symmetry.space_group_name_H-M   'P 1'
#
loop_
_entity.id
_entity.type
_entity.pdbx_description
1 polymer ?
#
loop_
_entity_poly.entity_id
_entity_poly.type
_entity_poly.pdbx_seq_one_letter_code
_entity_poly.pdbx_strand_id
1 'polypeptide(L)' 'MSKLDEIQTEVKTTPGLGKKMAKYGAVGAIVAIPIPFVGPIFGALAGAAVAYAKRKD' A
#
# COMPACT_ATOMS: atom_id res chain seq x y z
N MET A 1 26.15 -3.27 4.90
CA MET A 1 24.94 -2.63 4.33
C MET A 1 23.80 -3.63 4.39
N SER A 2 22.59 -3.17 4.74
CA SER A 2 21.42 -4.04 4.71
C SER A 2 20.97 -4.23 3.27
N LYS A 3 20.46 -5.41 2.96
CA LYS A 3 19.93 -5.74 1.62
C LYS A 3 18.78 -4.80 1.21
N LEU A 4 18.11 -4.21 2.19
CA LEU A 4 17.07 -3.19 1.97
C LEU A 4 17.64 -1.87 1.44
N ASP A 5 18.83 -1.48 1.88
CA ASP A 5 19.49 -0.24 1.43
C ASP A 5 19.93 -0.36 -0.03
N GLU A 6 20.38 -1.55 -0.42
CA GLU A 6 20.78 -1.90 -1.79
C GLU A 6 19.57 -1.84 -2.73
N ILE A 7 18.46 -2.47 -2.37
CA ILE A 7 17.20 -2.43 -3.13
C ILE A 7 16.67 -0.99 -3.25
N GLN A 8 16.71 -0.21 -2.18
CA GLN A 8 16.30 1.20 -2.23
C GLN A 8 17.18 2.01 -3.19
N THR A 9 18.48 1.76 -3.16
CA THR A 9 19.44 2.44 -4.03
C THR A 9 19.18 2.08 -5.49
N GLU A 10 18.94 0.81 -5.80
CA GLU A 10 18.62 0.32 -7.15
C GLU A 10 17.30 0.89 -7.70
N VAL A 11 16.27 1.00 -6.86
CA VAL A 11 14.99 1.64 -7.22
C VAL A 11 15.15 3.13 -7.48
N LYS A 12 16.07 3.82 -6.77
CA LYS A 12 16.35 5.24 -6.96
C LYS A 12 17.22 5.51 -8.19
N THR A 13 18.17 4.64 -8.51
CA THR A 13 19.09 4.81 -9.64
C THR A 13 18.50 4.35 -10.97
N THR A 14 17.50 3.46 -10.96
CA THR A 14 16.88 2.94 -12.18
C THR A 14 15.59 3.70 -12.53
N PRO A 15 15.58 4.53 -13.59
CA PRO A 15 14.39 5.26 -13.99
C PRO A 15 13.26 4.30 -14.39
N GLY A 16 12.11 4.42 -13.72
CA GLY A 16 10.91 3.64 -14.01
C GLY A 16 10.80 2.29 -13.28
N LEU A 17 11.83 1.83 -12.55
CA LEU A 17 11.76 0.60 -11.76
C LEU A 17 10.72 0.71 -10.64
N GLY A 18 10.68 1.85 -9.94
CA GLY A 18 9.67 2.12 -8.91
C GLY A 18 8.23 2.06 -9.43
N LYS A 19 7.97 2.51 -10.67
CA LYS A 19 6.64 2.42 -11.29
C LYS A 19 6.26 0.97 -11.63
N LYS A 20 7.22 0.14 -12.07
CA LYS A 20 6.97 -1.29 -12.34
C LYS A 20 6.76 -2.07 -11.04
N MET A 21 7.59 -1.84 -10.02
CA MET A 21 7.41 -2.45 -8.70
C MET A 21 6.06 -2.06 -8.08
N ALA A 22 5.65 -0.80 -8.16
CA ALA A 22 4.35 -0.37 -7.67
C ALA A 22 3.19 -1.10 -8.37
N LYS A 23 3.27 -1.28 -9.70
CA LYS A 23 2.25 -2.03 -10.46
C LYS A 23 2.19 -3.50 -10.06
N TYR A 24 3.33 -4.20 -10.02
CA TYR A 24 3.35 -5.62 -9.65
C TYR A 24 3.02 -5.84 -8.17
N GLY A 25 3.42 -4.92 -7.29
CA GLY A 25 3.04 -4.92 -5.88
C GLY A 25 1.54 -4.72 -5.70
N ALA A 26 0.92 -3.81 -6.45
CA ALA A 26 -0.53 -3.60 -6.43
C ALA A 26 -1.29 -4.82 -6.97
N VAL A 27 -0.82 -5.43 -8.07
CA VAL A 27 -1.43 -6.65 -8.63
C VAL A 27 -1.28 -7.83 -7.67
N GLY A 28 -0.09 -8.03 -7.10
CA GLY A 28 0.16 -9.07 -6.10
C GLY A 28 -0.70 -8.88 -4.85
N ALA A 29 -0.88 -7.64 -4.41
CA ALA A 29 -1.81 -7.31 -3.32
C ALA A 29 -3.24 -7.66 -3.71
N ILE A 30 -3.76 -7.20 -4.86
CA ILE A 30 -5.13 -7.48 -5.30
C ILE A 30 -5.41 -9.00 -5.38
N VAL A 31 -4.45 -9.78 -5.87
CA VAL A 31 -4.57 -11.24 -5.98
C VAL A 31 -4.47 -11.92 -4.62
N ALA A 32 -3.57 -11.46 -3.74
CA ALA A 32 -3.40 -12.02 -2.39
C ALA A 32 -4.52 -11.60 -1.43
N ILE A 33 -5.24 -10.53 -1.76
CA ILE A 33 -6.33 -10.00 -0.96
C ILE A 33 -7.60 -10.83 -1.25
N PRO A 34 -8.15 -11.55 -0.27
CA PRO A 34 -9.44 -12.21 -0.43
C PRO A 34 -10.54 -11.13 -0.53
N ILE A 35 -11.24 -11.10 -1.68
CA ILE A 35 -12.30 -10.14 -2.03
C ILE A 35 -13.30 -9.84 -0.89
N PRO A 36 -13.81 -10.82 -0.11
CA PRO A 36 -14.78 -10.53 0.95
C PRO A 36 -14.23 -9.72 2.13
N PHE A 37 -12.91 -9.49 2.22
CA PHE A 37 -12.29 -8.76 3.33
C PHE A 37 -11.94 -7.31 2.96
N VAL A 38 -11.90 -6.96 1.68
CA VAL A 38 -11.52 -5.62 1.20
C VAL A 38 -12.55 -4.58 1.60
N GLY A 39 -13.80 -4.82 1.22
CA GLY A 39 -14.91 -3.94 1.55
C GLY A 39 -15.01 -3.68 3.05
N PRO A 40 -14.99 -4.73 3.90
CA PRO A 40 -14.98 -4.56 5.35
C PRO A 40 -13.76 -3.81 5.90
N ILE A 41 -12.54 -4.08 5.44
CA ILE A 41 -11.33 -3.40 5.94
C ILE A 41 -11.32 -1.92 5.56
N PHE A 42 -11.54 -1.61 4.27
CA PHE A 42 -11.58 -0.21 3.83
C PHE A 42 -12.80 0.54 4.40
N GLY A 43 -13.95 -0.12 4.54
CA GLY A 43 -15.13 0.43 5.20
C GLY A 43 -14.90 0.71 6.69
N ALA A 44 -14.22 -0.19 7.41
CA ALA A 44 -13.85 0.01 8.80
C ALA A 44 -12.83 1.14 8.97
N LEU A 45 -11.80 1.22 8.12
CA LEU A 45 -10.83 2.30 8.13
C LEU A 45 -11.48 3.65 7.82
N ALA A 46 -12.33 3.72 6.80
CA ALA A 46 -13.04 4.94 6.44
C ALA A 46 -14.03 5.36 7.54
N GLY A 47 -14.81 4.42 8.08
CA GLY A 47 -15.74 4.69 9.18
C GLY A 47 -15.03 5.17 10.45
N ALA A 48 -13.90 4.55 10.81
CA ALA A 48 -13.08 4.96 11.95
C ALA A 48 -12.46 6.35 11.73
N ALA A 49 -11.96 6.64 10.52
CA ALA A 49 -11.41 7.95 10.19
C ALA A 49 -12.47 9.06 10.25
N VAL A 50 -13.66 8.81 9.70
CA VAL A 50 -14.80 9.75 9.75
C VAL A 50 -15.26 9.98 11.19
N ALA A 51 -15.38 8.91 11.99
CA ALA A 51 -15.74 9.02 13.40
C ALA A 51 -14.69 9.80 14.21
N TYR A 52 -13.40 9.56 13.96
CA TYR A 52 -12.32 10.30 14.61
C TYR A 52 -12.32 11.79 14.24
N ALA A 53 -12.53 12.12 12.96
CA ALA A 53 -12.62 13.49 12.50
C ALA A 53 -13.80 14.23 13.16
N LYS A 54 -15.00 13.63 13.15
CA LYS A 54 -16.21 14.19 13.78
C LYS A 54 -16.14 14.32 15.30
N ARG A 55 -15.28 13.56 15.97
CA ARG A 55 -15.11 13.63 17.43
C ARG A 55 -14.14 14.74 17.87
N LYS A 56 -13.41 15.30 16.90
CA LYS A 56 -12.37 16.31 17.12
C LYS A 56 -12.84 17.73 16.75
N ASP A 57 -13.95 17.83 16.03
CA ASP A 57 -14.81 19.01 15.88
C ASP A 57 -15.86 19.07 17.02
#